data_AF-A0A2E9WJD2-F1
#
_entry.id   AF-A0A2E9WJD2-F1
#
_cell.length_a   1.000
_cell.length_b   1.000
_cell.length_c   1.000
_cell.angle_alpha   90.00
_cell.angle_beta   90.00
_cell.angle_gamma   90.00
#
_symmetry.space_group_name_H-M   'P 1'
#
loop_
_entity.id
_entity.type
_entity.pdbx_description
1 polymer ?
#
loop_
_entity_poly.entity_id
_entity_poly.type
_entity_poly.pdbx_seq_one_letter_code
_entity_poly.pdbx_strand_id
1 'polypeptide(L)'
;MIEVKLGKKTALLPEKWEEIKFSKFLDFMNLTRTFKTPKEIEEMDVDEDIREFHITLENLKVNTQLVSFWTGISEDELALCDVDEVGEAIKDLGFLSTPYKPIRIENFVFKNEKYFLPNPDMSKQTFGTYVEAEQVEMNNAKLKKGKIEILPEQIAILCKKEGEFYIDDDEIDKRSEIFKELDMATIWDVGFFLTRLESLLMVSFLTLTKEQLIHKQKLQQKEQ
;
A
#
# COMPACT_ATOMS: atom_id res chain seq x y z
N MET A 1 -12.76 4.21 -10.87
CA MET A 1 -13.00 2.76 -10.82
C MET A 1 -13.40 2.41 -12.21
N ILE A 2 -12.63 1.54 -12.84
CA ILE A 2 -12.90 1.05 -14.18
C ILE A 2 -13.66 -0.25 -14.12
N GLU A 3 -14.50 -0.42 -15.12
CA GLU A 3 -15.13 -1.69 -15.41
C GLU A 3 -14.18 -2.53 -16.28
N VAL A 4 -13.83 -3.72 -15.81
CA VAL A 4 -13.06 -4.71 -16.57
C VAL A 4 -13.91 -5.93 -16.86
N LYS A 5 -13.76 -6.47 -18.07
CA LYS A 5 -14.43 -7.69 -18.50
C LYS A 5 -13.44 -8.85 -18.48
N LEU A 6 -13.77 -9.89 -17.73
CA LEU A 6 -12.96 -11.09 -17.57
C LEU A 6 -13.85 -12.29 -17.89
N GLY A 7 -13.69 -12.82 -19.10
CA GLY A 7 -14.57 -13.83 -19.68
C GLY A 7 -16.04 -13.37 -19.74
N LYS A 8 -16.91 -14.02 -18.95
CA LYS A 8 -18.35 -13.69 -18.87
C LYS A 8 -18.70 -12.77 -17.71
N LYS A 9 -17.72 -12.43 -16.87
CA LYS A 9 -17.91 -11.59 -15.70
C LYS A 9 -17.38 -10.19 -15.94
N THR A 10 -17.91 -9.29 -15.14
CA THR A 10 -17.54 -7.88 -15.14
C THR A 10 -17.24 -7.50 -13.71
N ALA A 11 -16.11 -6.82 -13.50
CA ALA A 11 -15.64 -6.42 -12.19
C ALA A 11 -15.18 -4.96 -12.20
N LEU A 12 -15.09 -4.36 -11.00
CA LEU A 12 -14.57 -3.02 -10.84
C LEU A 12 -13.15 -3.07 -10.28
N LEU A 13 -12.21 -2.41 -10.95
CA LEU A 13 -10.87 -2.17 -10.44
C LEU A 13 -10.71 -0.70 -10.01
N PRO A 14 -9.94 -0.45 -8.94
CA PRO A 14 -9.55 0.91 -8.61
C PRO A 14 -8.58 1.44 -9.68
N GLU A 15 -8.61 2.73 -9.92
CA GLU A 15 -7.64 3.42 -10.81
C GLU A 15 -6.78 4.44 -10.07
N LYS A 16 -7.16 4.74 -8.83
CA LYS A 16 -6.57 5.80 -8.02
C LYS A 16 -6.68 5.47 -6.54
N TRP A 17 -5.86 6.13 -5.73
CA TRP A 17 -5.69 5.82 -4.31
C TRP A 17 -6.93 6.15 -3.46
N GLU A 18 -7.73 7.11 -3.89
CA GLU A 18 -9.00 7.51 -3.26
C GLU A 18 -10.06 6.39 -3.31
N GLU A 19 -9.88 5.40 -4.20
CA GLU A 19 -10.82 4.30 -4.39
C GLU A 19 -10.46 3.05 -3.59
N ILE A 20 -9.31 3.08 -2.90
CA ILE A 20 -8.80 1.95 -2.13
C ILE A 20 -8.87 2.29 -0.66
N LYS A 21 -9.59 1.48 0.11
CA LYS A 21 -9.54 1.53 1.58
C LYS A 21 -8.22 0.98 2.10
N PHE A 22 -7.73 1.53 3.21
CA PHE A 22 -6.53 1.05 3.87
C PHE A 22 -6.60 -0.44 4.23
N SER A 23 -7.74 -0.92 4.75
CA SER A 23 -7.98 -2.33 5.05
C SER A 23 -7.73 -3.23 3.84
N LYS A 24 -8.33 -2.88 2.68
CA LYS A 24 -8.11 -3.61 1.42
C LYS A 24 -6.66 -3.54 0.95
N PHE A 25 -6.00 -2.39 1.09
CA PHE A 25 -4.58 -2.26 0.74
C PHE A 25 -3.68 -3.09 1.66
N LEU A 26 -3.99 -3.18 2.95
CA LEU A 26 -3.27 -4.01 3.90
C LEU A 26 -3.39 -5.49 3.55
N ASP A 27 -4.58 -5.96 3.19
CA ASP A 27 -4.80 -7.34 2.74
C ASP A 27 -4.01 -7.64 1.46
N PHE A 28 -3.98 -6.71 0.51
CA PHE A 28 -3.14 -6.79 -0.68
C PHE A 28 -1.64 -6.91 -0.33
N MET A 29 -1.17 -6.11 0.63
CA MET A 29 0.23 -6.16 1.09
C MET A 29 0.56 -7.48 1.78
N ASN A 30 -0.38 -8.04 2.54
CA ASN A 30 -0.21 -9.35 3.15
C ASN A 30 -0.17 -10.47 2.09
N LEU A 31 -1.01 -10.38 1.06
CA LEU A 31 -0.98 -11.30 -0.08
C LEU A 31 0.37 -11.25 -0.81
N THR A 32 0.87 -10.05 -1.14
CA THR A 32 2.14 -9.92 -1.89
C THR A 32 3.35 -10.43 -1.13
N ARG A 33 3.34 -10.41 0.21
CA ARG A 33 4.37 -11.03 1.07
C ARG A 33 4.42 -12.56 0.97
N THR A 34 3.36 -13.21 0.45
CA THR A 34 3.33 -14.67 0.26
C THR A 34 3.95 -15.11 -1.07
N PHE A 35 4.17 -14.18 -1.99
CA PHE A 35 4.72 -14.49 -3.30
C PHE A 35 6.21 -14.76 -3.18
N LYS A 36 6.68 -15.78 -3.91
CA LYS A 36 8.11 -16.05 -4.01
C LYS A 36 8.81 -14.85 -4.60
N THR A 37 9.85 -14.42 -3.93
CA THR A 37 10.77 -13.42 -4.45
C THR A 37 11.55 -14.01 -5.62
N PRO A 38 11.99 -13.17 -6.58
CA PRO A 38 12.86 -13.62 -7.66
C PRO A 38 14.10 -14.38 -7.16
N LYS A 39 14.66 -13.92 -6.02
CA LYS A 39 15.80 -14.56 -5.36
C LYS A 39 15.52 -16.00 -4.92
N GLU A 40 14.35 -16.28 -4.34
CA GLU A 40 13.98 -17.65 -3.94
C GLU A 40 13.82 -18.59 -5.14
N ILE A 41 13.48 -18.05 -6.32
CA ILE A 41 13.39 -18.81 -7.57
C ILE A 41 14.79 -18.99 -8.19
N GLU A 42 15.65 -17.99 -8.11
CA GLU A 42 17.05 -18.05 -8.58
C GLU A 42 17.94 -19.01 -7.78
N GLU A 43 17.66 -19.15 -6.49
CA GLU A 43 18.37 -20.08 -5.60
C GLU A 43 17.94 -21.55 -5.78
N MET A 44 16.98 -21.83 -6.67
CA MET A 44 16.60 -23.20 -7.02
C MET A 44 17.72 -23.90 -7.78
N ASP A 45 18.14 -25.06 -7.26
CA ASP A 45 19.14 -25.94 -7.89
C ASP A 45 18.51 -26.73 -9.06
N VAL A 46 18.18 -26.00 -10.12
CA VAL A 46 17.59 -26.51 -11.37
C VAL A 46 18.28 -25.87 -12.57
N ASP A 47 18.24 -26.57 -13.71
CA ASP A 47 18.74 -26.07 -14.99
C ASP A 47 18.03 -24.76 -15.41
N GLU A 48 18.70 -23.96 -16.23
CA GLU A 48 18.26 -22.63 -16.65
C GLU A 48 16.90 -22.65 -17.39
N ASP A 49 16.70 -23.58 -18.32
CA ASP A 49 15.42 -23.76 -19.03
C ASP A 49 14.27 -24.11 -18.06
N ILE A 50 14.56 -24.93 -17.04
CA ILE A 50 13.58 -25.32 -16.00
C ILE A 50 13.27 -24.12 -15.10
N ARG A 51 14.25 -23.26 -14.85
CA ARG A 51 14.10 -22.03 -14.08
C ARG A 51 13.23 -21.00 -14.82
N GLU A 52 13.46 -20.78 -16.11
CA GLU A 52 12.64 -19.87 -16.92
C GLU A 52 11.16 -20.31 -16.92
N PHE A 53 10.93 -21.61 -17.05
CA PHE A 53 9.60 -22.19 -16.93
C PHE A 53 8.98 -21.95 -15.53
N HIS A 54 9.74 -22.13 -14.44
CA HIS A 54 9.28 -21.81 -13.09
C HIS A 54 8.93 -20.32 -12.92
N ILE A 55 9.76 -19.42 -13.45
CA ILE A 55 9.51 -17.97 -13.40
C ILE A 55 8.20 -17.64 -14.12
N THR A 56 7.99 -18.23 -15.30
CA THR A 56 6.77 -18.03 -16.07
C THR A 56 5.53 -18.51 -15.33
N LEU A 57 5.59 -19.72 -14.75
CA LEU A 57 4.50 -20.28 -13.96
C LEU A 57 4.20 -19.46 -12.70
N GLU A 58 5.21 -19.01 -11.96
CA GLU A 58 5.02 -18.18 -10.78
C GLU A 58 4.48 -16.79 -11.15
N ASN A 59 4.95 -16.17 -12.24
CA ASN A 59 4.36 -14.91 -12.72
C ASN A 59 2.88 -15.06 -13.09
N LEU A 60 2.51 -16.15 -13.77
CA LEU A 60 1.13 -16.42 -14.12
C LEU A 60 0.27 -16.62 -12.87
N LYS A 61 0.77 -17.39 -11.89
CA LYS A 61 0.11 -17.58 -10.60
C LYS A 61 -0.07 -16.26 -9.86
N VAL A 62 0.99 -15.45 -9.74
CA VAL A 62 0.94 -14.13 -9.09
C VAL A 62 -0.08 -13.23 -9.78
N ASN A 63 -0.07 -13.14 -11.10
CA ASN A 63 -1.04 -12.32 -11.85
C ASN A 63 -2.48 -12.78 -11.60
N THR A 64 -2.74 -14.08 -11.65
CA THR A 64 -4.06 -14.65 -11.35
C THR A 64 -4.51 -14.32 -9.93
N GLN A 65 -3.62 -14.47 -8.94
CA GLN A 65 -3.91 -14.16 -7.53
C GLN A 65 -4.19 -12.68 -7.32
N LEU A 66 -3.45 -11.80 -8.01
CA LEU A 66 -3.67 -10.35 -7.94
C LEU A 66 -5.01 -9.94 -8.55
N VAL A 67 -5.33 -10.38 -9.76
CA VAL A 67 -6.61 -10.08 -10.40
C VAL A 67 -7.76 -10.65 -9.58
N SER A 68 -7.61 -11.89 -9.08
CA SER A 68 -8.59 -12.53 -8.19
C SER A 68 -8.87 -11.69 -6.95
N PHE A 69 -7.82 -11.24 -6.27
CA PHE A 69 -7.94 -10.40 -5.08
C PHE A 69 -8.68 -9.09 -5.36
N TRP A 70 -8.34 -8.40 -6.45
CA TRP A 70 -8.90 -7.08 -6.72
C TRP A 70 -10.34 -7.14 -7.24
N THR A 71 -10.64 -8.12 -8.08
CA THR A 71 -11.94 -8.30 -8.76
C THR A 71 -12.95 -9.14 -7.97
N GLY A 72 -12.47 -10.02 -7.09
CA GLY A 72 -13.28 -11.02 -6.39
C GLY A 72 -13.67 -12.23 -7.25
N ILE A 73 -13.15 -12.34 -8.48
CA ILE A 73 -13.35 -13.50 -9.36
C ILE A 73 -12.40 -14.62 -8.91
N SER A 74 -12.86 -15.87 -8.86
CA SER A 74 -11.99 -16.95 -8.36
C SER A 74 -10.86 -17.27 -9.34
N GLU A 75 -9.76 -17.83 -8.81
CA GLU A 75 -8.62 -18.24 -9.64
C GLU A 75 -9.01 -19.27 -10.71
N ASP A 76 -9.92 -20.20 -10.36
CA ASP A 76 -10.45 -21.20 -11.31
C ASP A 76 -11.22 -20.56 -12.47
N GLU A 77 -11.95 -19.48 -12.21
CA GLU A 77 -12.69 -18.75 -13.24
C GLU A 77 -11.74 -17.90 -14.11
N LEU A 78 -10.71 -17.29 -13.51
CA LEU A 78 -9.68 -16.55 -14.24
C LEU A 78 -8.81 -17.45 -15.12
N ALA A 79 -8.56 -18.70 -14.70
CA ALA A 79 -7.84 -19.68 -15.50
C ALA A 79 -8.55 -20.05 -16.83
N LEU A 80 -9.85 -19.74 -16.94
CA LEU A 80 -10.64 -19.93 -18.16
C LEU A 80 -10.75 -18.65 -19.01
N CYS A 81 -10.21 -17.53 -18.53
CA CYS A 81 -10.24 -16.25 -19.24
C CYS A 81 -9.08 -16.13 -20.23
N ASP A 82 -9.22 -15.20 -21.17
CA ASP A 82 -8.14 -14.90 -22.11
C ASP A 82 -6.95 -14.26 -21.37
N VAL A 83 -5.73 -14.65 -21.73
CA VAL A 83 -4.50 -14.13 -21.11
C VAL A 83 -4.37 -12.63 -21.32
N ASP A 84 -4.82 -12.10 -22.45
CA ASP A 84 -4.79 -10.67 -22.75
C ASP A 84 -5.78 -9.89 -21.87
N GLU A 85 -6.96 -10.46 -21.57
CA GLU A 85 -7.95 -9.86 -20.65
C GLU A 85 -7.38 -9.74 -19.23
N VAL A 86 -6.73 -10.81 -18.74
CA VAL A 86 -6.07 -10.80 -17.42
C VAL A 86 -4.87 -9.84 -17.43
N GLY A 87 -4.12 -9.79 -18.53
CA GLY A 87 -2.98 -8.89 -18.71
C GLY A 87 -3.35 -7.41 -18.67
N GLU A 88 -4.44 -7.02 -19.35
CA GLU A 88 -4.94 -5.63 -19.29
C GLU A 88 -5.43 -5.28 -17.88
N ALA A 89 -6.13 -6.18 -17.18
CA ALA A 89 -6.53 -5.95 -15.78
C ALA A 89 -5.33 -5.73 -14.84
N ILE A 90 -4.21 -6.44 -15.06
CA ILE A 90 -2.96 -6.22 -14.31
C ILE A 90 -2.35 -4.86 -14.64
N LYS A 91 -2.37 -4.46 -15.91
CA LYS A 91 -1.83 -3.18 -16.38
C LYS A 91 -2.59 -2.00 -15.78
N ASP A 92 -3.91 -2.12 -15.66
CA ASP A 92 -4.74 -1.11 -14.99
C ASP A 92 -4.39 -0.96 -13.50
N LEU A 93 -3.98 -2.03 -12.83
CA LEU A 93 -3.46 -1.99 -11.45
C LEU A 93 -2.04 -1.41 -11.35
N GLY A 94 -1.40 -1.07 -12.48
CA GLY A 94 -0.03 -0.56 -12.52
C GLY A 94 0.20 0.72 -11.70
N PHE A 95 -0.84 1.53 -11.46
CA PHE A 95 -0.74 2.74 -10.63
C PHE A 95 -0.33 2.42 -9.18
N LEU A 96 -0.61 1.22 -8.67
CA LEU A 96 -0.18 0.78 -7.33
C LEU A 96 1.34 0.75 -7.17
N SER A 97 2.05 0.61 -8.30
CA SER A 97 3.52 0.64 -8.36
C SER A 97 4.07 2.03 -8.66
N THR A 98 3.22 3.04 -8.78
CA THR A 98 3.64 4.42 -9.06
C THR A 98 3.80 5.23 -7.77
N PRO A 99 4.80 6.12 -7.70
CA PRO A 99 4.92 7.08 -6.60
C PRO A 99 3.63 7.89 -6.44
N TYR A 100 3.01 7.84 -5.25
CA TYR A 100 1.91 8.76 -4.91
C TYR A 100 2.40 10.22 -4.97
N LYS A 101 1.54 11.16 -5.34
CA LYS A 101 1.87 12.59 -5.31
C LYS A 101 1.01 13.24 -4.24
N PRO A 102 1.57 13.62 -3.09
CA PRO A 102 0.80 14.24 -2.02
C PRO A 102 0.10 15.51 -2.50
N ILE A 103 -1.18 15.62 -2.17
CA ILE A 103 -2.02 16.78 -2.49
C ILE A 103 -1.88 17.85 -1.39
N ARG A 104 -1.28 17.47 -0.25
CA ARG A 104 -1.04 18.32 0.94
C ARG A 104 -2.35 18.89 1.49
N ILE A 105 -3.06 18.05 2.23
CA ILE A 105 -4.30 18.42 2.91
C ILE A 105 -4.03 19.04 4.29
N GLU A 106 -4.92 19.91 4.76
CA GLU A 106 -4.89 20.44 6.14
C GLU A 106 -5.87 19.69 7.06
N ASN A 107 -6.86 19.03 6.46
CA ASN A 107 -7.92 18.30 7.14
C ASN A 107 -8.53 17.26 6.20
N PHE A 108 -9.22 16.29 6.78
CA PHE A 108 -10.06 15.34 6.06
C PHE A 108 -11.40 15.17 6.79
N VAL A 109 -12.41 14.70 6.05
CA VAL A 109 -13.74 14.39 6.59
C VAL A 109 -13.93 12.88 6.54
N PHE A 110 -14.28 12.29 7.67
CA PHE A 110 -14.55 10.87 7.78
C PHE A 110 -15.78 10.64 8.64
N LYS A 111 -16.77 9.88 8.14
CA LYS A 111 -18.05 9.60 8.83
C LYS A 111 -18.73 10.87 9.41
N ASN A 112 -18.76 11.95 8.62
CA ASN A 112 -19.30 13.27 8.97
C ASN A 112 -18.53 14.03 10.07
N GLU A 113 -17.35 13.56 10.46
CA GLU A 113 -16.48 14.24 11.39
C GLU A 113 -15.26 14.81 10.66
N LYS A 114 -14.87 16.03 11.02
CA LYS A 114 -13.73 16.72 10.42
C LYS A 114 -12.52 16.58 11.34
N TYR A 115 -11.43 16.07 10.79
CA TYR A 115 -10.16 15.87 11.47
C TYR A 115 -9.11 16.78 10.84
N PHE A 116 -8.36 17.49 11.68
CA PHE A 116 -7.30 18.38 11.27
C PHE A 116 -5.95 17.70 11.45
N LEU A 117 -5.08 17.83 10.45
CA LEU A 117 -3.70 17.38 10.58
C LEU A 117 -2.97 18.28 11.59
N PRO A 118 -1.89 17.79 12.23
CA PRO A 118 -1.11 18.62 13.15
C PRO A 118 -0.64 19.91 12.47
N ASN A 119 -0.70 21.04 13.16
CA ASN A 119 -0.06 22.27 12.64
C ASN A 119 1.42 22.25 13.04
N PRO A 120 2.39 22.53 12.14
CA PRO A 120 3.80 22.68 12.51
C PRO A 120 4.06 23.67 13.67
N ASP A 121 3.18 24.66 13.88
CA ASP A 121 3.25 25.60 15.01
C ASP A 121 2.72 25.03 16.34
N MET A 122 2.04 23.87 16.35
CA MET A 122 1.66 23.18 17.59
C MET A 122 2.85 22.66 18.38
N SER A 123 4.01 22.45 17.72
CA SER A 123 5.26 21.92 18.29
C SER A 123 5.84 22.72 19.47
N LYS A 124 5.29 23.89 19.79
CA LYS A 124 5.89 24.85 20.73
C LYS A 124 5.21 24.99 22.08
N GLN A 125 4.15 24.23 22.41
CA GLN A 125 3.31 24.62 23.56
C GLN A 125 3.18 23.64 24.74
N THR A 126 3.43 22.32 24.64
CA THR A 126 3.26 21.43 25.82
C THR A 126 4.15 20.17 25.86
N PHE A 127 4.27 19.54 27.04
CA PHE A 127 4.94 18.23 27.23
C PHE A 127 4.24 17.09 26.46
N GLY A 128 2.92 17.18 26.26
CA GLY A 128 2.17 16.23 25.42
C GLY A 128 2.69 16.23 23.98
N THR A 129 3.05 17.41 23.46
CA THR A 129 3.62 17.57 22.12
C THR A 129 5.00 16.94 21.96
N TYR A 130 5.79 16.83 23.04
CA TYR A 130 7.08 16.10 23.02
C TYR A 130 6.88 14.59 22.92
N VAL A 131 5.91 14.04 23.67
CA VAL A 131 5.54 12.62 23.58
C VAL A 131 4.97 12.28 22.20
N GLU A 132 4.15 13.17 21.63
CA GLU A 132 3.64 13.04 20.27
C GLU A 132 4.80 13.03 19.24
N ALA A 133 5.81 13.88 19.41
CA ALA A 133 6.99 13.91 18.54
C ALA A 133 7.84 12.63 18.64
N GLU A 134 8.08 12.11 19.85
CA GLU A 134 8.78 10.83 20.08
C GLU A 134 8.00 9.65 19.50
N GLN A 135 6.67 9.62 19.67
CA GLN A 135 5.79 8.61 19.09
C GLN A 135 5.83 8.68 17.56
N VAL A 136 5.81 9.88 16.97
CA VAL A 136 5.99 10.09 15.53
C VAL A 136 7.36 9.59 15.06
N GLU A 137 8.44 9.85 15.79
CA GLU A 137 9.78 9.37 15.43
C GLU A 137 9.90 7.84 15.51
N MET A 138 9.38 7.22 16.57
CA MET A 138 9.34 5.76 16.70
C MET A 138 8.53 5.11 15.58
N ASN A 139 7.40 5.70 15.22
CA ASN A 139 6.54 5.16 14.18
C ASN A 139 7.11 5.43 12.78
N ASN A 140 7.78 6.56 12.56
CA ASN A 140 8.59 6.79 11.36
C ASN A 140 9.69 5.72 11.20
N ALA A 141 10.33 5.28 12.29
CA ALA A 141 11.29 4.18 12.25
C ALA A 141 10.65 2.82 11.89
N LYS A 142 9.40 2.58 12.31
CA LYS A 142 8.63 1.38 11.92
C LYS A 142 8.15 1.45 10.46
N LEU A 143 7.71 2.62 9.98
CA LEU A 143 7.35 2.85 8.57
C LEU A 143 8.56 2.64 7.65
N LYS A 144 9.75 3.11 8.05
CA LYS A 144 11.02 2.82 7.34
C LYS A 144 11.34 1.32 7.25
N LYS A 145 10.78 0.50 8.14
CA LYS A 145 10.88 -0.97 8.12
C LYS A 145 9.70 -1.63 7.38
N GLY A 146 8.88 -0.87 6.66
CA GLY A 146 7.74 -1.37 5.89
C GLY A 146 6.51 -1.77 6.71
N LYS A 147 6.45 -1.39 8.00
CA LYS A 147 5.29 -1.65 8.86
C LYS A 147 4.20 -0.59 8.69
N ILE A 148 3.51 -0.66 7.55
CA ILE A 148 2.44 0.29 7.22
C ILE A 148 1.19 0.12 8.11
N GLU A 149 1.08 -1.00 8.83
CA GLU A 149 -0.08 -1.34 9.67
C GLU A 149 -0.32 -0.32 10.80
N ILE A 150 0.70 0.46 11.15
CA ILE A 150 0.66 1.47 12.20
C ILE A 150 0.00 2.79 11.75
N LEU A 151 -0.22 2.98 10.45
CA LEU A 151 -0.68 4.27 9.90
C LEU A 151 -2.03 4.71 10.47
N PRO A 152 -3.06 3.86 10.60
CA PRO A 152 -4.32 4.26 11.22
C PRO A 152 -4.17 4.75 12.66
N GLU A 153 -3.31 4.08 13.45
CA GLU A 153 -2.98 4.50 14.83
C GLU A 153 -2.28 5.86 14.84
N GLN A 154 -1.36 6.09 13.90
CA GLN A 154 -0.71 7.42 13.77
C GLN A 154 -1.72 8.51 13.47
N ILE A 155 -2.61 8.25 12.52
CA ILE A 155 -3.64 9.21 12.15
C ILE A 155 -4.58 9.47 13.33
N ALA A 156 -4.93 8.44 14.11
CA ALA A 156 -5.74 8.56 15.32
C ALA A 156 -5.09 9.42 16.42
N ILE A 157 -3.77 9.30 16.60
CA ILE A 157 -3.01 10.09 17.57
C ILE A 157 -2.93 11.55 17.11
N LEU A 158 -2.62 11.77 15.83
CA LEU A 158 -2.16 13.07 15.33
C LEU A 158 -3.28 13.96 14.82
N CYS A 159 -4.32 13.36 14.23
CA CYS A 159 -5.41 14.12 13.63
C CYS A 159 -6.53 14.31 14.64
N LYS A 160 -6.81 15.58 14.96
CA LYS A 160 -7.74 15.97 16.03
C LYS A 160 -8.99 16.62 15.45
N LYS A 161 -10.11 16.49 16.16
CA LYS A 161 -11.31 17.29 15.90
C LYS A 161 -11.11 18.73 16.40
N GLU A 162 -11.97 19.64 15.95
CA GLU A 162 -11.95 21.01 16.48
C GLU A 162 -12.21 21.02 18.00
N GLY A 163 -11.33 21.69 18.75
CA GLY A 163 -11.42 21.77 20.21
C GLY A 163 -10.93 20.51 20.97
N GLU A 164 -10.39 19.52 20.26
CA GLU A 164 -9.83 18.31 20.87
C GLU A 164 -8.33 18.47 21.14
N PHE A 165 -7.96 18.52 22.43
CA PHE A 165 -6.57 18.73 22.86
C PHE A 165 -5.91 17.48 23.44
N TYR A 166 -6.69 16.55 23.97
CA TYR A 166 -6.22 15.29 24.54
C TYR A 166 -7.13 14.14 24.09
N ILE A 167 -6.52 13.01 23.74
CA ILE A 167 -7.20 11.77 23.41
C ILE A 167 -6.57 10.69 24.29
N ASP A 168 -7.40 9.89 24.95
CA ASP A 168 -6.94 8.73 25.71
C ASP A 168 -6.67 7.50 24.82
N ASP A 169 -5.99 6.51 25.37
CA ASP A 169 -5.58 5.30 24.64
C ASP A 169 -6.81 4.53 24.09
N ASP A 170 -7.91 4.48 24.82
CA ASP A 170 -9.15 3.78 24.40
C ASP A 170 -9.77 4.44 23.16
N GLU A 171 -9.76 5.76 23.08
CA GLU A 171 -10.27 6.51 21.93
C GLU A 171 -9.28 6.44 20.74
N ILE A 172 -7.97 6.40 20.99
CA ILE A 172 -6.96 6.14 19.96
C ILE A 172 -7.21 4.77 19.31
N ASP A 173 -7.42 3.72 20.11
CA ASP A 173 -7.66 2.36 19.61
C ASP A 173 -8.94 2.28 18.78
N LYS A 174 -10.04 2.89 19.26
CA LYS A 174 -11.30 2.97 18.51
C LYS A 174 -11.12 3.69 17.18
N ARG A 175 -10.40 4.81 17.19
CA ARG A 175 -10.12 5.61 15.99
C ARG A 175 -9.24 4.87 15.00
N SER A 176 -8.19 4.23 15.49
CA SER A 176 -7.29 3.41 14.69
C SER A 176 -8.07 2.33 13.94
N GLU A 177 -9.01 1.65 14.61
CA GLU A 177 -9.82 0.62 13.97
C GLU A 177 -10.74 1.19 12.88
N ILE A 178 -11.45 2.30 13.16
CA ILE A 178 -12.32 2.91 12.14
C ILE A 178 -11.53 3.55 11.00
N PHE A 179 -10.32 4.03 11.24
CA PHE A 179 -9.46 4.67 10.24
C PHE A 179 -8.82 3.67 9.27
N LYS A 180 -8.92 2.37 9.53
CA LYS A 180 -8.66 1.35 8.49
C LYS A 180 -9.61 1.45 7.29
N GLU A 181 -10.73 2.14 7.45
CA GLU A 181 -11.70 2.37 6.37
C GLU A 181 -11.48 3.69 5.62
N LEU A 182 -10.44 4.47 5.99
CA LEU A 182 -10.01 5.63 5.19
C LEU A 182 -9.48 5.18 3.83
N ASP A 183 -9.63 6.04 2.84
CA ASP A 183 -9.02 5.84 1.54
C ASP A 183 -7.50 6.05 1.60
N MET A 184 -6.77 5.38 0.71
CA MET A 184 -5.31 5.41 0.71
C MET A 184 -4.74 6.79 0.36
N ALA A 185 -5.46 7.64 -0.39
CA ALA A 185 -4.99 9.00 -0.67
C ALA A 185 -4.92 9.81 0.63
N THR A 186 -5.97 9.76 1.45
CA THR A 186 -5.99 10.37 2.79
C THR A 186 -4.90 9.80 3.69
N ILE A 187 -4.77 8.46 3.76
CA ILE A 187 -3.71 7.82 4.55
C ILE A 187 -2.33 8.30 4.11
N TRP A 188 -2.09 8.35 2.79
CA TRP A 188 -0.83 8.80 2.25
C TRP A 188 -0.57 10.25 2.55
N ASP A 189 -1.53 11.15 2.32
CA ASP A 189 -1.35 12.57 2.61
C ASP A 189 -1.01 12.84 4.08
N VAL A 190 -1.66 12.13 5.02
CA VAL A 190 -1.29 12.23 6.44
C VAL A 190 0.07 11.58 6.71
N GLY A 191 0.35 10.40 6.17
CA GLY A 191 1.65 9.74 6.32
C GLY A 191 2.81 10.61 5.81
N PHE A 192 2.62 11.27 4.66
CA PHE A 192 3.58 12.20 4.06
C PHE A 192 3.72 13.49 4.88
N PHE A 193 2.63 13.98 5.45
CA PHE A 193 2.68 15.12 6.36
C PHE A 193 3.60 14.85 7.58
N LEU A 194 3.55 13.63 8.14
CA LEU A 194 4.35 13.23 9.31
C LEU A 194 5.83 13.00 8.99
N THR A 195 6.11 12.50 7.80
CA THR A 195 7.48 12.40 7.31
C THR A 195 7.86 13.71 6.64
N ARG A 196 8.47 14.64 7.38
CA ARG A 196 9.10 15.88 6.87
C ARG A 196 10.31 15.63 5.93
N LEU A 197 10.29 14.50 5.22
CA LEU A 197 11.28 13.94 4.31
C LEU A 197 10.52 13.34 3.11
N GLU A 198 9.92 14.22 2.32
CA GLU A 198 9.08 13.93 1.13
C GLU A 198 9.71 12.94 0.14
N SER A 199 11.03 12.76 0.14
CA SER A 199 11.72 11.86 -0.78
C SER A 199 11.97 10.46 -0.21
N LEU A 200 12.29 10.31 1.07
CA LEU A 200 12.90 9.08 1.59
C LEU A 200 11.90 7.94 1.82
N LEU A 201 10.67 8.20 2.27
CA LEU A 201 9.72 7.12 2.56
C LEU A 201 9.20 6.47 1.27
N MET A 202 8.84 7.30 0.29
CA MET A 202 8.38 6.82 -1.01
C MET A 202 9.53 6.24 -1.82
N VAL A 203 10.73 6.84 -1.77
CA VAL A 203 11.94 6.22 -2.33
C VAL A 203 12.22 4.91 -1.62
N SER A 204 12.19 4.78 -0.31
CA SER A 204 12.40 3.50 0.38
C SER A 204 11.33 2.47 0.06
N PHE A 205 10.04 2.84 0.01
CA PHE A 205 8.97 1.93 -0.39
C PHE A 205 9.15 1.48 -1.84
N LEU A 206 9.31 2.41 -2.78
CA LEU A 206 9.56 2.13 -4.19
C LEU A 206 10.91 1.48 -4.43
N THR A 207 11.90 1.68 -3.57
CA THR A 207 13.22 1.04 -3.65
C THR A 207 13.12 -0.38 -3.13
N LEU A 208 12.34 -0.66 -2.09
CA LEU A 208 12.01 -2.04 -1.72
C LEU A 208 11.27 -2.75 -2.87
N THR A 209 10.27 -2.11 -3.48
CA THR A 209 9.55 -2.69 -4.63
C THR A 209 10.42 -2.75 -5.90
N LYS A 210 11.24 -1.73 -6.16
CA LYS A 210 12.17 -1.70 -7.31
C LYS A 210 13.39 -2.57 -7.12
N GLU A 211 13.90 -2.77 -5.92
CA GLU A 211 14.97 -3.75 -5.67
C GLU A 211 14.43 -5.14 -5.97
N GLN A 212 13.19 -5.43 -5.55
CA GLN A 212 12.48 -6.65 -5.96
C GLN A 212 12.31 -6.75 -7.49
N LEU A 213 12.00 -5.66 -8.20
CA LEU A 213 11.77 -5.64 -9.67
C LEU A 213 13.03 -5.48 -10.56
N ILE A 214 14.06 -4.73 -10.13
CA ILE A 214 15.31 -4.49 -10.86
C ILE A 214 16.24 -5.68 -10.69
N HIS A 215 16.21 -6.33 -9.52
CA HIS A 215 16.82 -7.65 -9.39
C HIS A 215 16.24 -8.59 -10.44
N LYS A 216 14.90 -8.64 -10.58
CA LYS A 216 14.20 -9.39 -11.65
C LYS A 216 14.66 -9.02 -13.08
N GLN A 217 14.90 -7.74 -13.40
CA GLN A 217 15.32 -7.31 -14.76
C GLN A 217 16.80 -7.49 -15.06
N LYS A 218 17.70 -7.37 -14.07
CA LYS A 218 19.15 -7.52 -14.28
C LYS A 218 19.57 -8.96 -14.54
N LEU A 219 18.76 -9.95 -14.16
CA LEU A 219 18.99 -11.33 -14.55
C LEU A 219 18.53 -11.61 -15.98
N GLN A 220 17.41 -11.05 -16.41
CA GLN A 220 16.95 -11.10 -17.81
C GLN A 220 17.96 -10.50 -18.82
N GLN A 221 18.77 -9.52 -18.39
CA GLN A 221 19.78 -8.88 -19.25
C GLN A 221 21.15 -9.57 -19.24
N LYS A 222 21.39 -10.53 -18.34
CA LYS A 222 22.61 -11.36 -18.36
C LYS A 222 22.47 -12.58 -19.29
N GLU A 223 21.27 -12.79 -19.82
CA GLU A 223 20.90 -13.85 -20.77
C GLU A 223 20.94 -13.35 -22.25
N GLN A 224 21.52 -12.18 -22.53
CA GLN A 224 21.91 -11.71 -23.88
C GLN A 224 23.42 -11.59 -24.03
#